data_AF-A0A956W5T8-F1
#
_entry.id   AF-A0A956W5T8-F1
#
_cell.length_a   1.000
_cell.length_b   1.000
_cell.length_c   1.000
_cell.angle_alpha   90.00
_cell.angle_beta   90.00
_cell.angle_gamma   90.00
#
_symmetry.space_group_name_H-M   'P 1'
#
loop_
_entity.id
_entity.type
_entity.pdbx_description
1 polymer ?
#
loop_
_entity_poly.entity_id
_entity_poly.type
_entity_poly.pdbx_seq_one_letter_code
_entity_poly.pdbx_strand_id
1 'polypeptide(L)'
;MATVRCPMPECRRRVDLADYDAIPIPPQQPPAEICLHFIAAWGGRRGPLAESVLHALTGNREFLHRNLRPTNVDPHRIDEVRDELDRVAREGAHEVRPVDDGSDEAALFGDRHEANQVAREFAHYIIGPDPVLGGGYR
;
A
#
# COMPACT_ATOMS: atom_id res chain seq x y z
N MET A 1 1.37 18.69 11.32
CA MET A 1 1.71 17.26 11.37
C MET A 1 0.39 16.52 11.21
N ALA A 2 0.28 15.71 10.16
CA ALA A 2 -0.95 15.02 9.81
C ALA A 2 -1.06 13.76 10.67
N THR A 3 -2.06 13.69 11.56
CA THR A 3 -2.29 12.52 12.42
C THR A 3 -3.57 11.81 12.01
N VAL A 4 -3.49 10.49 11.85
CA VAL A 4 -4.64 9.62 11.56
C VAL A 4 -4.84 8.59 12.66
N ARG A 5 -6.05 8.05 12.75
CA ARG A 5 -6.38 6.97 13.69
C ARG A 5 -6.62 5.68 12.92
N CYS A 6 -6.08 4.57 13.42
CA CYS A 6 -6.40 3.27 12.87
C CYS A 6 -7.93 3.02 12.94
N PRO A 7 -8.58 2.59 11.84
CA PRO A 7 -10.02 2.38 11.80
C PRO A 7 -10.43 1.03 12.42
N MET A 8 -9.48 0.12 12.66
CA MET A 8 -9.78 -1.20 13.21
C MET A 8 -10.29 -1.12 14.65
N PRO A 9 -11.43 -1.76 15.00
CA PRO A 9 -12.07 -1.60 16.29
C PRO A 9 -11.21 -2.08 17.48
N GLU A 10 -10.37 -3.09 17.27
CA GLU A 10 -9.42 -3.62 18.23
C GLU A 10 -8.15 -2.75 18.37
N CYS A 11 -7.89 -1.84 17.43
CA CYS A 11 -6.74 -0.97 17.45
C CYS A 11 -7.12 0.49 17.77
N ARG A 12 -6.47 1.06 18.78
CA ARG A 12 -6.70 2.47 19.16
C ARG A 12 -5.50 3.37 18.88
N ARG A 13 -4.53 2.89 18.11
CA ARG A 13 -3.31 3.64 17.82
C ARG A 13 -3.60 4.86 16.96
N ARG A 14 -2.89 5.93 17.27
CA ARG A 14 -2.75 7.12 16.44
C ARG A 14 -1.41 7.01 15.72
N VAL A 15 -1.40 7.43 14.48
CA VAL A 15 -0.23 7.38 13.60
C VAL A 15 0.04 8.81 13.18
N ASP A 16 1.22 9.33 13.55
CA ASP A 16 1.73 10.56 12.95
C ASP A 16 2.30 10.19 11.59
N LEU A 17 1.72 10.73 10.52
CA LEU A 17 2.19 10.41 9.18
C LEU A 17 3.64 10.90 8.99
N ALA A 18 4.09 11.93 9.71
CA ALA A 18 5.48 12.39 9.64
C ALA A 18 6.51 11.29 9.95
N ASP A 19 6.16 10.28 10.75
CA ASP A 19 7.05 9.16 11.09
C ASP A 19 7.24 8.17 9.92
N TYR A 20 6.41 8.29 8.88
CA TYR A 20 6.38 7.41 7.70
C TYR A 20 6.73 8.18 6.42
N ASP A 21 7.40 9.33 6.57
CA ASP A 21 7.61 10.36 5.53
C ASP A 21 8.53 10.00 4.37
N ALA A 22 9.00 8.75 4.27
CA ALA A 22 9.72 8.33 3.09
C ALA A 22 9.40 6.87 2.82
N ILE A 23 9.13 6.54 1.55
CA ILE A 23 9.49 5.24 0.98
C ILE A 23 10.91 4.97 1.49
N PRO A 24 11.12 4.07 2.48
CA PRO A 24 12.44 3.94 3.06
C PRO A 24 13.38 3.51 1.94
N ILE A 25 14.39 4.33 1.67
CA ILE A 25 15.50 3.91 0.82
C ILE A 25 16.11 2.71 1.57
N PRO A 26 16.15 1.50 0.97
CA PRO A 26 16.81 0.37 1.62
C PRO A 26 18.22 0.82 2.04
N PRO A 27 18.64 0.64 3.31
CA PRO A 27 18.17 -0.36 4.28
C PRO A 27 17.37 0.21 5.48
N GLN A 28 16.75 1.39 5.37
CA GLN A 28 16.11 2.02 6.53
C GLN A 28 14.97 1.15 7.09
N GLN A 29 15.16 0.65 8.32
CA GLN A 29 14.12 -0.06 9.06
C GLN A 29 12.99 0.91 9.41
N PRO A 30 11.71 0.55 9.20
CA PRO A 30 10.61 1.36 9.67
C PRO A 30 10.60 1.39 11.22
N PRO A 31 10.14 2.49 11.85
CA PRO A 31 10.22 2.69 13.29
C PRO A 31 9.50 1.59 14.09
N ALA A 32 9.98 1.26 15.29
CA ALA A 32 9.61 0.06 16.05
C ALA A 32 8.17 0.01 16.60
N GLU A 33 7.39 1.09 16.52
CA GLU A 33 6.01 1.16 17.06
C GLU A 33 4.94 1.31 15.98
N ILE A 34 5.07 0.56 14.89
CA ILE A 34 4.09 0.59 13.80
C ILE A 34 2.78 -0.03 14.28
N CYS A 35 1.66 0.65 14.02
CA CYS A 35 0.36 0.01 14.04
C CYS A 35 0.40 -1.21 13.10
N LEU A 36 0.10 -2.41 13.59
CA LEU A 36 0.18 -3.64 12.77
C LEU A 36 -0.76 -3.62 11.55
N HIS A 37 -1.77 -2.75 11.58
CA HIS A 37 -2.71 -2.57 10.47
C HIS A 37 -2.28 -1.48 9.49
N PHE A 38 -1.23 -0.71 9.78
CA PHE A 38 -0.76 0.32 8.86
C PHE A 38 -0.11 -0.34 7.63
N ILE A 39 -0.59 0.02 6.44
CA ILE A 39 -0.03 -0.44 5.17
C ILE A 39 0.88 0.66 4.63
N ALA A 40 0.32 1.78 4.20
CA ALA A 40 1.05 2.85 3.51
C ALA A 40 0.47 4.23 3.81
N ALA A 41 1.24 5.28 3.51
CA ALA A 41 0.76 6.66 3.48
C ALA A 41 1.26 7.35 2.19
N TRP A 42 0.47 8.29 1.66
CA TRP A 42 0.76 9.01 0.42
C TRP A 42 0.33 10.48 0.51
N GLY A 43 0.71 11.29 -0.49
CA GLY A 43 0.45 12.72 -0.52
C GLY A 43 1.46 13.57 0.28
N GLY A 44 1.34 14.90 0.19
CA GLY A 44 2.28 15.82 0.84
C GLY A 44 3.70 15.68 0.26
N ARG A 45 4.67 15.27 1.10
CA ARG A 45 6.04 14.93 0.65
C ARG A 45 6.20 13.48 0.20
N ARG A 46 5.18 12.65 0.37
CA ARG A 46 5.19 11.23 0.02
C ARG A 46 4.85 11.08 -1.46
N GLY A 47 5.18 9.92 -2.02
CA GLY A 47 4.82 9.58 -3.39
C GLY A 47 3.30 9.41 -3.57
N PRO A 48 2.86 9.08 -4.79
CA PRO A 48 1.46 8.78 -5.07
C PRO A 48 1.02 7.46 -4.39
N LEU A 49 -0.30 7.23 -4.36
CA LEU A 49 -0.92 6.09 -3.67
C LEU A 49 -0.37 4.75 -4.17
N ALA A 50 -0.44 4.50 -5.48
CA ALA A 50 0.00 3.23 -6.08
C ALA A 50 1.45 2.85 -5.70
N GLU A 51 2.41 3.77 -5.85
CA GLU A 51 3.82 3.52 -5.53
C GLU A 51 4.04 3.33 -4.03
N SER A 52 3.34 4.11 -3.21
CA SER A 52 3.46 4.02 -1.75
C SER A 52 2.97 2.65 -1.25
N VAL A 53 1.84 2.17 -1.77
CA VAL A 53 1.29 0.85 -1.44
C VAL A 53 2.16 -0.27 -2.01
N LEU A 54 2.58 -0.15 -3.27
CA LEU A 54 3.48 -1.12 -3.91
C LEU A 54 4.76 -1.29 -3.11
N HIS A 55 5.40 -0.21 -2.68
CA HIS A 55 6.61 -0.28 -1.88
C HIS A 55 6.36 -0.80 -0.47
N ALA A 56 5.30 -0.37 0.19
CA ALA A 56 4.96 -0.82 1.54
C ALA A 56 4.68 -2.32 1.62
N LEU A 57 4.11 -2.90 0.57
CA LEU A 57 3.84 -4.34 0.46
C LEU A 57 5.07 -5.15 0.03
N THR A 58 6.26 -4.54 -0.04
CA THR A 58 7.51 -5.28 -0.25
C THR A 58 7.65 -6.40 0.79
N GLY A 59 7.87 -7.62 0.33
CA GLY A 59 7.98 -8.80 1.21
C GLY A 59 6.63 -9.42 1.59
N ASN A 60 5.50 -8.86 1.15
CA ASN A 60 4.22 -9.53 1.23
C ASN A 60 4.29 -10.88 0.47
N ARG A 61 3.66 -11.91 1.05
CA ARG A 61 3.65 -13.28 0.52
C ARG A 61 3.20 -13.34 -0.94
N GLU A 62 2.16 -12.60 -1.33
CA GLU A 62 1.63 -12.66 -2.69
C GLU A 62 2.61 -12.08 -3.72
N PHE A 63 3.34 -11.02 -3.36
CA PHE A 63 4.43 -10.47 -4.19
C PHE A 63 5.59 -11.46 -4.30
N LEU A 64 6.00 -12.08 -3.19
CA LEU A 64 7.08 -13.06 -3.16
C LEU A 64 6.77 -14.28 -4.03
N HIS A 65 5.55 -14.82 -3.93
CA HIS A 65 5.11 -15.97 -4.73
C HIS A 65 5.16 -15.71 -6.23
N ARG A 66 4.91 -14.46 -6.62
CA ARG A 66 4.84 -14.05 -8.03
C ARG A 66 6.11 -13.37 -8.51
N ASN A 67 7.17 -13.40 -7.69
CA ASN A 67 8.47 -12.76 -7.92
C ASN A 67 8.35 -11.27 -8.30
N LEU A 68 7.34 -10.58 -7.76
CA LEU A 68 7.18 -9.14 -7.93
C LEU A 68 8.03 -8.42 -6.90
N ARG A 69 9.00 -7.64 -7.38
CA ARG A 69 9.82 -6.76 -6.55
C ARG A 69 9.56 -5.33 -6.97
N PRO A 70 9.02 -4.46 -6.09
CA PRO A 70 8.75 -3.06 -6.41
C PRO A 70 9.93 -2.33 -7.07
N THR A 71 11.16 -2.56 -6.61
CA THR A 71 12.39 -1.96 -7.18
C THR A 71 12.70 -2.37 -8.61
N ASN A 72 12.06 -3.43 -9.12
CA ASN A 72 12.26 -3.95 -10.48
C ASN A 72 11.07 -3.66 -11.40
N VAL A 73 10.02 -3.02 -10.89
CA VAL A 73 8.85 -2.67 -11.72
C VAL A 73 9.20 -1.43 -12.54
N ASP A 74 8.98 -1.52 -13.86
CA ASP A 74 9.10 -0.36 -14.74
C ASP A 74 8.05 0.70 -14.35
N PRO A 75 8.43 1.96 -14.04
CA PRO A 75 7.49 3.02 -13.74
C PRO A 75 6.40 3.20 -14.80
N HIS A 76 6.72 3.01 -16.09
CA HIS A 76 5.72 3.10 -17.16
C HIS A 76 4.63 2.06 -17.01
N ARG A 77 4.96 0.88 -16.49
CA ARG A 77 3.97 -0.17 -16.24
C ARG A 77 3.00 0.22 -15.12
N ILE A 78 3.48 0.96 -14.11
CA ILE A 78 2.63 1.48 -13.04
C ILE A 78 1.68 2.56 -13.61
N ASP A 79 2.20 3.44 -14.46
CA ASP A 79 1.42 4.50 -15.09
C ASP A 79 0.28 3.95 -15.96
N GLU A 80 0.51 2.86 -16.71
CA GLU A 80 -0.48 2.22 -17.57
C GLU A 80 -1.72 1.70 -16.82
N VAL A 81 -1.56 1.28 -15.57
CA VAL A 81 -2.64 0.66 -14.75
C VAL A 81 -2.90 1.44 -13.47
N ARG A 82 -2.48 2.71 -13.42
CA ARG A 82 -2.47 3.52 -12.21
C ARG A 82 -3.86 3.61 -11.59
N ASP A 83 -4.87 3.89 -12.41
CA ASP A 83 -6.25 4.05 -11.95
C ASP A 83 -6.79 2.76 -11.32
N GLU A 84 -6.46 1.59 -11.89
CA GLU A 84 -6.83 0.30 -11.31
C GLU A 84 -6.12 0.01 -9.98
N LEU A 85 -4.82 0.32 -9.88
CA LEU A 85 -4.05 0.16 -8.65
C LEU A 85 -4.61 1.06 -7.53
N ASP A 86 -4.87 2.32 -7.86
CA ASP A 86 -5.45 3.30 -6.98
C ASP A 86 -6.84 2.89 -6.49
N ARG A 87 -7.67 2.37 -7.38
CA ARG A 87 -9.00 1.85 -7.05
C ARG A 87 -8.93 0.64 -6.12
N VAL A 88 -8.10 -0.35 -6.45
CA VAL A 88 -7.95 -1.57 -5.65
C VAL A 88 -7.42 -1.28 -4.26
N ALA A 89 -6.46 -0.36 -4.11
CA ALA A 89 -5.97 0.02 -2.80
C ALA A 89 -7.10 0.57 -1.92
N ARG A 90 -7.95 1.45 -2.48
CA ARG A 90 -9.06 2.08 -1.76
C ARG A 90 -10.22 1.15 -1.44
N GLU A 91 -10.50 0.18 -2.32
CA GLU A 91 -11.57 -0.80 -2.12
C GLU A 91 -11.15 -1.98 -1.25
N GLY A 92 -9.87 -2.36 -1.30
CA GLY A 92 -9.34 -3.56 -0.63
C GLY A 92 -8.85 -3.32 0.79
N ALA A 93 -8.85 -2.07 1.27
CA ALA A 93 -8.42 -1.70 2.61
C ALA A 93 -9.05 -0.35 3.01
N HIS A 94 -8.73 0.14 4.21
CA HIS A 94 -9.34 1.34 4.77
C HIS A 94 -8.49 2.59 4.55
N GLU A 95 -8.89 3.44 3.61
CA GLU A 95 -8.34 4.79 3.48
C GLU A 95 -8.81 5.68 4.64
N VAL A 96 -7.87 6.32 5.33
CA VAL A 96 -8.12 7.29 6.39
C VAL A 96 -7.36 8.57 6.09
N ARG A 97 -8.10 9.68 6.10
CA ARG A 97 -7.56 11.03 5.93
C ARG A 97 -7.38 11.72 7.28
N PRO A 98 -6.35 12.58 7.43
CA PRO A 98 -6.24 13.47 8.59
C PRO A 98 -7.49 14.33 8.73
N VAL A 99 -7.89 14.58 9.97
CA VAL A 99 -9.01 15.49 10.26
C VAL A 99 -8.46 16.91 10.20
N ASP A 100 -9.01 17.74 9.32
CA ASP A 100 -8.82 19.20 9.27
C ASP A 100 -7.44 19.76 8.85
N ASP A 101 -6.83 19.27 7.76
CA ASP A 101 -5.67 19.96 7.15
C ASP A 101 -5.83 20.38 5.69
N GLY A 102 -6.91 19.97 5.02
CA GLY A 102 -7.14 20.27 3.60
C GLY A 102 -6.06 19.71 2.68
N SER A 103 -5.22 18.79 3.18
CA SER A 103 -4.14 18.17 2.43
C SER A 103 -4.64 16.96 1.65
N ASP A 104 -3.89 16.61 0.62
CA ASP A 104 -4.06 15.34 -0.10
C ASP A 104 -3.39 14.16 0.63
N GLU A 105 -2.97 14.34 1.89
CA GLU A 105 -2.36 13.28 2.68
C GLU A 105 -3.41 12.27 3.14
N ALA A 106 -3.06 10.99 3.05
CA ALA A 106 -3.90 9.91 3.53
C ALA A 106 -3.05 8.68 3.85
N ALA A 107 -3.67 7.75 4.58
CA ALA A 107 -3.06 6.48 4.94
C ALA A 107 -4.03 5.32 4.70
N LEU A 108 -3.46 4.16 4.42
CA LEU A 108 -4.17 2.92 4.18
C LEU A 108 -3.94 1.99 5.37
N PHE A 109 -5.03 1.47 5.91
CA PHE A 109 -5.01 0.50 6.98
C PHE A 109 -5.70 -0.78 6.54
N GLY A 110 -5.13 -1.93 6.87
CA GLY A 110 -5.76 -3.22 6.65
C GLY A 110 -5.19 -4.29 7.55
N ASP A 111 -6.00 -5.31 7.82
CA ASP A 111 -5.53 -6.52 8.47
C ASP A 111 -4.64 -7.35 7.51
N ARG A 112 -4.19 -8.51 7.99
CA ARG A 112 -3.36 -9.40 7.17
C ARG A 112 -4.08 -9.91 5.91
N HIS A 113 -5.39 -10.16 5.99
CA HIS A 113 -6.17 -10.65 4.86
C HIS A 113 -6.31 -9.57 3.78
N GLU A 114 -6.68 -8.37 4.18
CA GLU A 114 -6.83 -7.19 3.32
C GLU A 114 -5.50 -6.81 2.65
N ALA A 115 -4.40 -6.75 3.41
CA ALA A 115 -3.08 -6.48 2.84
C ALA A 115 -2.66 -7.53 1.79
N ASN A 116 -3.00 -8.81 2.00
CA ASN A 116 -2.74 -9.85 1.00
C ASN A 116 -3.67 -9.72 -0.22
N GLN A 117 -4.93 -9.35 -0.03
CA GLN A 117 -5.85 -9.11 -1.14
C GLN A 117 -5.34 -7.97 -2.02
N VAL A 118 -4.99 -6.82 -1.43
CA VAL A 118 -4.42 -5.68 -2.16
C VAL A 118 -3.14 -6.11 -2.89
N ALA A 119 -2.23 -6.84 -2.23
CA ALA A 119 -1.00 -7.34 -2.88
C ALA A 119 -1.30 -8.29 -4.07
N ARG A 120 -2.29 -9.18 -3.94
CA ARG A 120 -2.67 -10.09 -5.02
C ARG A 120 -3.15 -9.33 -6.25
N GLU A 121 -4.05 -8.38 -6.05
CA GLU A 121 -4.63 -7.56 -7.11
C GLU A 121 -3.59 -6.64 -7.74
N PHE A 122 -2.73 -6.00 -6.94
CA PHE A 122 -1.60 -5.21 -7.44
C PHE A 122 -0.70 -6.03 -8.37
N ALA A 123 -0.34 -7.25 -7.94
CA ALA A 123 0.44 -8.14 -8.79
C ALA A 123 -0.34 -8.56 -10.04
N HIS A 124 -1.68 -8.70 -9.98
CA HIS A 124 -2.49 -9.01 -11.14
C HIS A 124 -2.37 -7.92 -12.22
N TYR A 125 -2.54 -6.65 -11.84
CA TYR A 125 -2.45 -5.55 -12.79
C TYR A 125 -1.04 -5.32 -13.33
N ILE A 126 -0.01 -5.41 -12.46
CA ILE A 126 1.37 -5.11 -12.86
C ILE A 126 1.95 -6.20 -13.78
N ILE A 127 1.81 -7.48 -13.42
CA ILE A 127 2.47 -8.59 -14.13
C ILE A 127 1.51 -9.60 -14.80
N GLY A 128 0.20 -9.32 -14.81
CA GLY A 128 -0.82 -10.17 -15.42
C GLY A 128 -1.42 -11.21 -14.46
N PRO A 129 -2.24 -12.17 -14.89
CA PRO A 129 -2.84 -13.18 -14.01
C PRO A 129 -1.80 -14.11 -13.38
N ASP A 130 -2.14 -14.73 -12.24
CA ASP A 130 -1.28 -15.74 -11.62
C ASP A 130 -1.19 -16.98 -12.52
N PRO A 131 0.01 -17.35 -13.01
CA PRO A 131 0.18 -18.51 -13.89
C PRO A 131 -0.16 -19.84 -13.21
N VAL A 132 -0.11 -19.92 -11.87
CA VAL A 132 -0.45 -21.13 -11.10
C VAL A 132 -1.96 -21.31 -10.96
N LEU A 133 -2.73 -20.21 -10.94
CA LEU A 133 -4.19 -20.25 -10.90
C LEU A 133 -4.83 -20.36 -12.31
N GLY A 134 -4.02 -20.23 -13.36
CA GLY A 134 -4.40 -20.50 -14.74
C GLY A 134 -5.15 -19.36 -15.41
N GLY A 135 -4.83 -19.12 -16.69
CA GLY A 135 -5.64 -18.33 -17.61
C GLY A 135 -7.04 -18.94 -17.74
N GLY A 136 -7.95 -18.51 -16.87
CA GLY A 136 -9.24 -19.14 -16.68
C GLY A 136 -10.32 -18.19 -16.20
N TYR A 137 -10.49 -17.05 -16.87
CA TYR A 137 -11.82 -16.53 -17.18
C TYR A 137 -11.79 -15.99 -18.61
N ARG A 138 -12.56 -16.66 -19.47
CA ARG A 138 -12.99 -16.15 -20.78
C ARG A 138 -13.95 -14.99 -20.58
#